data_AF-A0A1E7LNP8-F1
#
_entry.id   AF-A0A1E7LNP8-F1
#
_cell.length_a   1.000
_cell.length_b   1.000
_cell.length_c   1.000
_cell.angle_alpha   90.00
_cell.angle_beta   90.00
_cell.angle_gamma   90.00
#
_symmetry.space_group_name_H-M   'P 1'
#
loop_
_entity.id
_entity.type
_entity.pdbx_description
1 polymer ?
#
loop_
_entity_poly.entity_id
_entity_poly.type
_entity_poly.pdbx_seq_one_letter_code
_entity_poly.pdbx_strand_id
1 'polypeptide(L)'
;MTLEDLVRLRRARDRMDREYAEPLDVPALARGALMSPGHFSRSFRAAYGESPYSYLMTRRIERAKALLRRGDLSVTEVCFAVGCTSLGSFSSRFTELVGESPSAYRARPHEEGAAIPACVAKIHTRPVRNGEAKPPPPP
;
A
#
# COMPACT_ATOMS: atom_id res chain seq x y z
N MET A 1 -23.14 8.11 -3.19
CA MET A 1 -22.47 7.00 -2.48
C MET A 1 -23.13 6.86 -1.13
N THR A 2 -23.72 5.69 -0.85
CA THR A 2 -24.46 5.40 0.38
C THR A 2 -23.54 4.86 1.49
N LEU A 3 -24.04 4.74 2.72
CA LEU A 3 -23.30 4.09 3.81
C LEU A 3 -23.02 2.61 3.49
N GLU A 4 -23.97 1.90 2.89
CA GLU A 4 -23.77 0.51 2.48
C GLU A 4 -22.67 0.38 1.43
N ASP A 5 -22.61 1.30 0.47
CA ASP A 5 -21.54 1.32 -0.54
C ASP A 5 -20.17 1.46 0.14
N LEU A 6 -20.04 2.36 1.11
CA LEU A 6 -18.80 2.56 1.87
C LEU A 6 -18.38 1.31 2.65
N VAL A 7 -19.34 0.58 3.25
CA VAL A 7 -19.07 -0.70 3.93
C VAL A 7 -18.55 -1.74 2.94
N ARG A 8 -19.16 -1.85 1.75
CA ARG A 8 -18.73 -2.79 0.70
C ARG A 8 -17.35 -2.43 0.16
N LEU A 9 -17.09 -1.15 -0.11
CA LEU A 9 -15.78 -0.65 -0.55
C LEU A 9 -14.69 -0.90 0.50
N ARG A 10 -15.00 -0.70 1.78
CA ARG A 10 -14.07 -1.00 2.87
C ARG A 10 -13.71 -2.47 2.92
N ARG A 11 -14.68 -3.38 2.79
CA ARG A 11 -14.40 -4.83 2.73
C ARG A 11 -13.50 -5.20 1.56
N ALA A 12 -13.71 -4.58 0.39
CA ALA A 12 -12.85 -4.79 -0.77
C ALA A 12 -11.42 -4.31 -0.49
N ARG A 13 -11.25 -3.12 0.09
CA ARG A 13 -9.94 -2.60 0.50
C ARG A 13 -9.25 -3.50 1.53
N ASP A 14 -9.97 -3.90 2.58
CA ASP A 14 -9.45 -4.77 3.64
C ASP A 14 -9.02 -6.15 3.07
N ARG A 15 -9.70 -6.63 2.02
CA ARG A 15 -9.27 -7.81 1.26
C ARG A 15 -7.98 -7.55 0.49
N MET A 16 -7.88 -6.43 -0.23
CA MET A 16 -6.66 -6.05 -0.95
C MET A 16 -5.45 -5.92 -0.01
N ASP A 17 -5.65 -5.40 1.20
CA ASP A 17 -4.62 -5.27 2.22
C ASP A 17 -4.14 -6.62 2.76
N ARG A 18 -5.05 -7.58 2.89
CA ARG A 18 -4.75 -8.92 3.42
C ARG A 18 -4.14 -9.84 2.36
N GLU A 19 -4.66 -9.78 1.14
CA GLU A 19 -4.38 -10.71 0.04
C GLU A 19 -3.54 -10.04 -1.06
N TYR A 20 -2.74 -9.02 -0.71
CA TYR A 20 -2.03 -8.20 -1.71
C TYR A 20 -1.16 -9.02 -2.68
N ALA A 21 -0.62 -10.16 -2.22
CA ALA A 21 0.25 -11.04 -3.01
C ALA A 21 -0.51 -11.95 -3.98
N GLU A 22 -1.82 -12.13 -3.76
CA GLU A 22 -2.65 -12.97 -4.62
C GLU A 22 -2.91 -12.28 -5.96
N PRO A 23 -3.22 -13.04 -7.03
CA PRO A 23 -3.62 -12.51 -8.32
C PRO A 23 -5.03 -11.89 -8.25
N LEU A 24 -5.16 -10.79 -7.51
CA LEU A 24 -6.41 -10.06 -7.36
C LEU A 24 -6.74 -9.32 -8.65
N ASP A 25 -7.87 -9.68 -9.26
CA ASP A 25 -8.44 -8.96 -10.38
C ASP A 25 -9.55 -7.98 -9.91
N VAL A 26 -9.63 -6.81 -10.56
CA VAL A 26 -10.64 -5.78 -10.24
C VAL A 26 -12.07 -6.33 -10.38
N PRO A 27 -12.41 -7.15 -11.40
CA PRO A 27 -13.72 -7.79 -11.46
C PRO A 27 -14.09 -8.64 -10.23
N ALA A 28 -13.15 -9.36 -9.63
CA ALA A 28 -13.36 -10.22 -8.47
C ALA A 28 -13.58 -9.39 -7.20
N LEU A 29 -12.83 -8.28 -7.06
CA LEU A 29 -13.06 -7.30 -6.00
C LEU A 29 -14.45 -6.65 -6.14
N ALA A 30 -14.83 -6.29 -7.37
CA ALA A 30 -16.15 -5.71 -7.65
C ALA A 30 -17.30 -6.69 -7.36
N ARG A 31 -17.16 -7.96 -7.73
CA ARG A 31 -18.11 -9.03 -7.37
C ARG A 31 -18.27 -9.16 -5.86
N GLY A 32 -17.17 -9.17 -5.10
CA GLY A 32 -17.20 -9.20 -3.63
C GLY A 32 -17.85 -7.95 -3.01
N ALA A 33 -17.80 -6.82 -3.70
CA ALA A 33 -18.45 -5.57 -3.30
C ALA A 33 -19.90 -5.43 -3.82
N LEU A 34 -20.46 -6.44 -4.51
CA LEU A 34 -21.79 -6.39 -5.13
C LEU A 34 -21.96 -5.20 -6.09
N MET A 35 -20.93 -4.93 -6.89
CA MET A 35 -20.90 -3.84 -7.86
C MET A 35 -20.42 -4.33 -9.23
N SER A 36 -20.86 -3.66 -10.29
CA SER A 36 -20.22 -3.84 -11.60
C SER A 36 -18.78 -3.29 -11.56
N PRO A 37 -17.84 -3.81 -12.36
CA PRO A 37 -16.43 -3.37 -12.33
C PRO A 37 -16.24 -1.86 -12.55
N GLY A 38 -17.03 -1.28 -13.47
CA GLY A 38 -17.00 0.15 -13.74
C GLY A 38 -17.56 1.00 -12.59
N HIS A 39 -18.66 0.57 -11.96
CA HIS A 39 -19.19 1.24 -10.78
C HIS A 39 -18.21 1.14 -9.60
N PHE A 40 -17.71 -0.07 -9.33
CA PHE A 40 -16.70 -0.30 -8.29
C PHE A 40 -15.49 0.61 -8.46
N SER A 41 -14.91 0.69 -9.66
CA SER A 41 -13.70 1.50 -9.89
C SER A 41 -13.95 2.99 -9.63
N ARG A 42 -15.09 3.53 -10.07
CA ARG A 42 -15.47 4.94 -9.82
C ARG A 42 -15.73 5.20 -8.34
N SER A 43 -16.49 4.32 -7.69
CA SER A 43 -16.86 4.48 -6.28
C SER A 43 -15.66 4.29 -5.35
N PHE A 44 -14.76 3.36 -5.66
CA PHE A 44 -13.51 3.18 -4.94
C PHE A 44 -12.62 4.41 -5.05
N ARG A 45 -12.46 4.98 -6.26
CA ARG A 45 -11.72 6.24 -6.44
C ARG A 45 -12.36 7.41 -5.72
N ALA A 46 -13.68 7.52 -5.75
CA ALA A 46 -14.39 8.56 -5.01
C ALA A 46 -14.21 8.42 -3.48
N ALA A 47 -14.12 7.19 -2.96
CA ALA A 47 -13.96 6.93 -1.54
C ALA A 47 -12.51 7.04 -1.03
N TYR A 48 -11.52 6.65 -1.85
CA TYR A 48 -10.12 6.50 -1.42
C TYR A 48 -9.11 7.35 -2.20
N GLY A 49 -9.56 8.14 -3.17
CA GLY A 49 -8.71 9.06 -3.95
C GLY A 49 -7.94 8.42 -5.11
N GLU A 50 -7.87 7.09 -5.19
CA GLU A 50 -7.13 6.37 -6.24
C GLU A 50 -7.89 5.17 -6.81
N SER A 51 -7.44 4.64 -7.95
CA SER A 51 -8.07 3.47 -8.56
C SER A 51 -7.76 2.19 -7.74
N PRO A 52 -8.61 1.14 -7.80
CA PRO A 52 -8.30 -0.13 -7.14
C PRO A 52 -6.95 -0.72 -7.56
N TYR A 53 -6.59 -0.63 -8.84
CA TYR A 53 -5.30 -1.12 -9.32
C TYR A 53 -4.13 -0.33 -8.72
N SER A 54 -4.24 1.01 -8.72
CA SER A 54 -3.23 1.89 -8.12
C SER A 54 -3.04 1.57 -6.64
N TYR A 55 -4.14 1.43 -5.90
CA TYR A 55 -4.12 1.09 -4.47
C TYR A 55 -3.40 -0.23 -4.22
N LEU A 56 -3.83 -1.31 -4.91
CA LEU A 56 -3.21 -2.63 -4.75
C LEU A 56 -1.71 -2.56 -5.04
N MET A 57 -1.32 -1.85 -6.10
CA MET A 57 0.08 -1.71 -6.47
C MET A 57 0.88 -0.94 -5.42
N THR A 58 0.32 0.14 -4.86
CA THR A 58 0.93 0.86 -3.73
C THR A 58 1.17 -0.08 -2.54
N ARG A 59 0.17 -0.90 -2.16
CA ARG A 59 0.32 -1.90 -1.09
C ARG A 59 1.41 -2.92 -1.38
N ARG A 60 1.52 -3.39 -2.63
CA ARG A 60 2.59 -4.32 -3.05
C ARG A 60 3.97 -3.67 -2.96
N ILE A 61 4.12 -2.42 -3.41
CA ILE A 61 5.39 -1.69 -3.32
C ILE A 61 5.79 -1.42 -1.87
N GLU A 62 4.84 -1.06 -0.99
CA GLU A 62 5.12 -0.95 0.44
C GLU A 62 5.69 -2.24 1.04
N ARG A 63 5.10 -3.39 0.67
CA ARG A 63 5.61 -4.69 1.10
C ARG A 63 6.97 -5.01 0.49
N ALA A 64 7.18 -4.68 -0.79
CA ALA A 64 8.44 -4.87 -1.47
C ALA A 64 9.57 -4.08 -0.78
N LYS A 65 9.33 -2.83 -0.39
CA LYS A 65 10.29 -2.05 0.41
C LYS A 65 10.68 -2.73 1.70
N ALA A 66 9.75 -3.40 2.39
CA ALA A 66 10.06 -4.14 3.61
C ALA A 66 10.94 -5.38 3.33
N LEU A 67 10.65 -6.11 2.25
CA LEU A 67 11.44 -7.29 1.85
C LEU A 67 12.84 -6.91 1.36
N LEU A 68 12.96 -5.85 0.54
CA LEU A 68 14.26 -5.35 0.07
C LEU A 68 15.14 -4.86 1.22
N ARG A 69 14.54 -4.19 2.22
CA ARG A 69 15.27 -3.76 3.44
C ARG A 69 15.87 -4.91 4.23
N ARG A 70 15.17 -6.05 4.25
CA ARG A 70 15.62 -7.26 4.94
C ARG A 70 16.81 -7.92 4.22
N GLY A 71 16.94 -7.74 2.91
CA GLY A 71 18.11 -8.19 2.13
C GLY A 71 18.10 -9.66 1.70
N ASP A 72 17.24 -10.49 2.28
CA ASP A 72 17.22 -11.95 2.08
C ASP A 72 16.73 -12.42 0.69
N LEU A 73 16.08 -11.54 -0.07
CA LEU A 73 15.55 -11.85 -1.39
C LEU A 73 16.19 -10.94 -2.46
N SER A 74 16.36 -11.49 -3.66
CA SER A 74 16.66 -10.72 -4.87
C SER A 74 15.47 -9.85 -5.28
N VAL A 75 15.71 -8.83 -6.11
CA VAL A 75 14.64 -7.96 -6.63
C VAL A 75 13.58 -8.77 -7.39
N THR A 76 14.01 -9.77 -8.17
CA THR A 76 13.10 -10.65 -8.93
C THR A 76 12.24 -11.49 -8.00
N GLU A 77 12.81 -12.09 -6.95
CA GLU A 77 12.04 -12.84 -5.96
C GLU A 77 11.06 -11.94 -5.21
N VAL A 78 11.47 -10.72 -4.84
CA VAL A 78 10.57 -9.75 -4.21
C VAL A 78 9.39 -9.40 -5.13
N CYS A 79 9.64 -9.15 -6.42
CA CYS A 79 8.60 -8.84 -7.40
C CYS A 79 7.50 -9.91 -7.38
N PHE A 80 7.87 -11.19 -7.47
CA PHE A 80 6.91 -12.28 -7.45
C PHE A 80 6.29 -12.52 -6.08
N ALA A 81 7.06 -12.37 -4.99
CA ALA A 81 6.58 -12.53 -3.62
C ALA A 81 5.50 -11.50 -3.23
N VAL A 82 5.49 -10.32 -3.86
CA VAL A 82 4.42 -9.32 -3.68
C VAL A 82 3.29 -9.44 -4.68
N GLY A 83 3.28 -10.48 -5.53
CA GLY A 83 2.20 -10.74 -6.48
C GLY A 83 2.29 -9.96 -7.80
N CYS A 84 3.42 -9.31 -8.10
CA CYS A 84 3.66 -8.73 -9.42
C CYS A 84 4.06 -9.82 -10.41
N THR A 85 3.56 -9.74 -11.64
CA THR A 85 3.78 -10.76 -12.68
C THR A 85 4.89 -10.40 -13.67
N SER A 86 5.39 -9.17 -13.63
CA SER A 86 6.47 -8.71 -14.50
C SER A 86 7.46 -7.82 -13.74
N LEU A 87 8.74 -8.13 -13.90
CA LEU A 87 9.83 -7.38 -13.28
C LEU A 87 9.90 -5.93 -13.82
N GLY A 88 9.62 -5.75 -15.12
CA GLY A 88 9.62 -4.43 -15.75
C GLY A 88 8.56 -3.50 -15.17
N SER A 89 7.28 -3.92 -15.14
CA SER A 89 6.20 -3.09 -14.59
C SER A 89 6.38 -2.86 -13.09
N PHE A 90 6.85 -3.86 -12.35
CA PHE A 90 7.22 -3.70 -10.95
C PHE A 90 8.30 -2.64 -10.77
N SER A 91 9.40 -2.71 -11.53
CA SER A 91 10.54 -1.80 -11.37
C SER A 91 10.17 -0.36 -11.72
N SER A 92 9.42 -0.15 -12.81
CA SER A 92 8.94 1.18 -13.20
C SER A 92 8.04 1.77 -12.12
N ARG A 93 7.09 0.99 -11.61
CA ARG A 93 6.14 1.47 -10.60
C ARG A 93 6.76 1.67 -9.23
N PHE A 94 7.73 0.82 -8.86
CA PHE A 94 8.53 1.00 -7.68
C PHE A 94 9.29 2.34 -7.76
N THR A 95 9.96 2.60 -8.88
CA THR A 95 10.73 3.83 -9.07
C THR A 95 9.84 5.07 -9.04
N GLU A 96 8.67 5.02 -9.68
CA GLU A 96 7.69 6.11 -9.65
C GLU A 96 7.21 6.43 -8.22
N LEU A 97 6.97 5.41 -7.40
CA LEU A 97 6.43 5.58 -6.03
C LEU A 97 7.50 5.82 -4.96
N VAL A 98 8.74 5.37 -5.19
CA VAL A 98 9.82 5.40 -4.19
C VAL A 98 10.90 6.44 -4.53
N GLY A 99 11.04 6.82 -5.80
CA GLY A 99 12.03 7.79 -6.28
C GLY A 99 13.37 7.17 -6.69
N GLU A 100 13.56 5.87 -6.52
CA GLU A 100 14.78 5.13 -6.90
C GLU A 100 14.45 3.69 -7.32
N SER A 101 15.36 3.03 -8.03
CA SER A 101 15.14 1.66 -8.51
C SER A 101 15.13 0.65 -7.35
N PRO A 102 14.44 -0.51 -7.50
CA PRO A 102 14.46 -1.55 -6.48
C PRO A 102 15.87 -2.04 -6.09
N SER A 103 16.78 -2.12 -7.08
CA SER A 103 18.17 -2.55 -6.85
C SER A 103 18.96 -1.51 -6.06
N ALA A 104 18.82 -0.22 -6.40
CA ALA A 104 19.45 0.87 -5.65
C ALA A 104 18.89 0.94 -4.23
N TYR A 105 17.56 0.84 -4.10
CA TYR A 105 16.89 0.79 -2.79
C TYR A 105 17.41 -0.35 -1.94
N ARG A 106 17.60 -1.56 -2.48
CA ARG A 106 18.14 -2.73 -1.74
C ARG A 106 19.61 -2.56 -1.35
N ALA A 107 20.41 -1.88 -2.16
CA ALA A 107 21.85 -1.76 -1.94
C ALA A 107 22.22 -0.70 -0.90
N ARG A 108 21.32 0.27 -0.62
CA ARG A 108 21.62 1.32 0.34
C ARG A 108 21.52 0.82 1.79
N PRO A 109 22.28 1.40 2.73
CA PRO A 109 22.12 1.11 4.15
C PRO A 109 20.70 1.41 4.63
N HIS A 110 20.13 0.52 5.43
CA HIS A 110 18.79 0.69 6.01
C HIS A 110 18.80 0.75 7.55
N GLU A 111 19.99 0.81 8.15
CA GLU A 111 20.21 0.72 9.59
C GLU A 111 19.63 1.91 10.37
N GLU A 112 19.57 3.10 9.77
CA GLU A 112 18.94 4.29 10.40
C GLU A 112 17.43 4.11 10.65
N GLY A 113 16.77 3.13 9.99
CA GLY A 113 15.38 2.77 10.23
C GLY A 113 15.17 1.56 11.17
N ALA A 114 16.26 0.96 11.67
CA ALA A 114 16.22 -0.28 12.46
C ALA A 114 16.20 -0.07 13.97
N ALA A 115 16.43 1.16 14.46
CA ALA A 115 16.61 1.43 15.89
C ALA A 115 15.30 1.45 16.73
N ILE A 116 14.13 1.14 16.15
CA ILE A 116 12.88 1.04 16.91
C ILE A 116 12.20 -0.31 16.61
N PRO A 117 12.12 -1.24 17.59
CA PRO A 117 11.32 -2.44 17.46
C PRO A 117 9.88 -2.12 17.07
N ALA A 118 9.29 -2.90 16.16
CA ALA A 118 7.97 -2.63 15.59
C ALA A 118 6.83 -2.52 16.64
N CYS A 119 7.01 -3.15 17.81
CA CYS A 119 6.09 -3.00 18.94
C CYS A 119 6.16 -1.61 19.59
N VAL A 120 7.34 -0.99 19.64
CA VAL A 120 7.58 0.33 20.25
C VAL A 120 7.08 1.45 19.34
N ALA A 121 7.32 1.37 18.02
CA ALA A 121 6.81 2.35 17.06
C ALA A 121 5.27 2.43 17.05
N LYS A 122 4.58 1.28 17.19
CA LYS A 122 3.11 1.20 17.26
C LYS A 122 2.51 1.87 18.49
N ILE A 123 3.23 1.90 19.61
CA ILE A 123 2.76 2.49 20.88
C ILE A 123 2.90 4.01 20.84
N HIS A 124 3.99 4.54 20.28
CA HIS A 124 4.29 5.97 20.32
C HIS A 124 3.75 6.79 19.13
N THR A 125 3.40 6.17 18.00
CA THR A 125 2.96 6.91 16.80
C THR A 125 1.45 6.85 16.57
N ARG A 126 0.65 6.28 17.50
CA ARG A 126 -0.80 6.21 17.36
C ARG A 126 -1.39 7.63 17.47
N PRO A 127 -1.95 8.23 16.40
CA PRO A 127 -2.46 9.60 16.46
C PRO A 127 -3.70 9.63 17.35
N VAL A 128 -3.64 10.40 18.45
CA VAL A 128 -4.82 10.75 19.24
C VAL A 128 -5.59 11.80 18.45
N ARG A 129 -6.81 11.45 18.02
CA ARG A 129 -7.57 12.14 16.97
C ARG A 129 -7.98 13.60 17.27
N ASN A 130 -7.63 14.17 18.42
CA ASN A 130 -8.06 15.50 18.89
C ASN A 130 -6.96 16.30 19.65
N GLY A 131 -5.67 15.98 19.51
CA GLY A 131 -4.66 16.43 20.49
C GLY A 131 -3.72 17.58 20.13
N GLU A 132 -3.35 17.82 18.87
CA GLU A 132 -2.11 18.58 18.62
C GLU A 132 -2.22 19.55 17.44
N ALA A 133 -2.80 20.71 17.69
CA ALA A 133 -2.30 21.95 17.10
C ALA A 133 -1.99 22.90 18.26
N LYS A 134 -0.70 23.11 18.54
CA LYS A 134 -0.29 24.23 19.39
C LYS A 134 -0.50 25.52 18.58
N PRO A 135 -1.17 26.56 19.11
CA PRO A 135 -1.35 27.79 18.38
C PRO A 135 0.02 28.45 18.10
N PRO A 136 0.15 29.22 17.01
CA PRO A 136 1.41 29.89 16.68
C PRO A 136 1.82 30.87 17.79
N PRO A 137 3.13 31.08 18.01
CA PRO A 137 3.60 32.00 19.03
C PRO A 137 3.18 33.45 18.71
N PRO A 138 2.91 34.27 19.74
CA PRO A 138 2.60 35.69 19.56
C PRO A 138 3.81 36.46 18.99
N PRO A 139 3.57 37.65 18.39
CA PRO A 139 4.60 38.42 17.69
C PRO A 139 5.77 38.84 18.58
#